data_AF-A0A317HTV6-F1
#
_entry.id   AF-A0A317HTV6-F1
#
_cell.length_a   1.000
_cell.length_b   1.000
_cell.length_c   1.000
_cell.angle_alpha   90.00
_cell.angle_beta   90.00
_cell.angle_gamma   90.00
#
_symmetry.space_group_name_H-M   'P 1'
#
loop_
_entity.id
_entity.type
_entity.pdbx_description
1 polymer ?
#
loop_
_entity_poly.entity_id
_entity_poly.type
_entity_poly.pdbx_seq_one_letter_code
_entity_poly.pdbx_strand_id
1 'polypeptide(L)'
;MAESDGSQAKLIWTSLNSDVREQLQGKLEGLWGATSDAAAFDSLAIDKQRALLLLLKRLRAKGLWHVVQKVNNVYGEGGVGLQFAAWPVVESTLSRRSDFTRRFANHKDTTGGFYEKDRSQAVLHFLYQDGTPRVWYVHFDLYSPVYSPGSALKHLRHEFIGKLTPDWRMIAKCLKD
;
A
#
# COMPACT_ATOMS: atom_id res chain seq x y z
N MET A 1 -17.66 10.84 -17.38
CA MET A 1 -17.01 12.11 -16.97
C MET A 1 -15.51 11.89 -17.02
N ALA A 2 -14.82 12.64 -17.88
CA ALA A 2 -13.40 12.46 -18.15
C ALA A 2 -12.55 12.97 -16.98
N GLU A 3 -11.83 12.07 -16.31
CA GLU A 3 -10.73 12.42 -15.41
C GLU A 3 -9.53 12.85 -16.28
N SER A 4 -9.45 14.13 -16.59
CA SER A 4 -8.33 14.73 -17.30
C SER A 4 -7.10 14.78 -16.40
N ASP A 5 -6.05 14.10 -16.86
CA ASP A 5 -4.64 14.44 -16.72
C ASP A 5 -4.00 14.35 -15.32
N GLY A 6 -3.24 13.26 -15.12
CA GLY A 6 -1.78 13.26 -14.89
C GLY A 6 -1.05 14.40 -14.19
N SER A 7 -1.69 15.32 -13.47
CA SER A 7 -1.01 16.47 -12.91
C SER A 7 -0.02 16.01 -11.84
N GLN A 8 1.27 16.14 -12.16
CA GLN A 8 2.39 15.97 -11.23
C GLN A 8 2.41 17.06 -10.14
N ALA A 9 1.35 17.85 -10.02
CA ALA A 9 1.23 18.87 -9.00
C ALA A 9 1.11 18.21 -7.63
N LYS A 10 1.83 18.83 -6.68
CA LYS A 10 1.69 18.54 -5.26
C LYS A 10 0.26 18.90 -4.82
N LEU A 11 -0.38 17.97 -4.13
CA LEU A 11 -1.70 18.19 -3.53
C LEU A 11 -1.53 18.91 -2.20
N ILE A 12 -2.57 19.64 -1.82
CA ILE A 12 -2.70 20.23 -0.48
C ILE A 12 -3.91 19.61 0.21
N TRP A 13 -3.85 19.45 1.52
CA TRP A 13 -4.85 18.75 2.32
C TRP A 13 -6.25 19.28 2.07
N THR A 14 -6.40 20.61 2.02
CA THR A 14 -7.67 21.30 1.82
C THR A 14 -8.29 21.06 0.44
N SER A 15 -7.51 20.66 -0.57
CA SER A 15 -8.02 20.32 -1.89
C SER A 15 -8.45 18.85 -2.03
N LEU A 16 -8.19 18.03 -1.01
CA LEU A 16 -8.70 16.66 -0.96
C LEU A 16 -10.21 16.66 -0.72
N ASN A 17 -10.90 15.72 -1.38
CA ASN A 17 -12.30 15.41 -1.10
C ASN A 17 -12.50 15.18 0.41
N SER A 18 -13.61 15.66 0.97
CA SER A 18 -13.95 15.48 2.39
C SER A 18 -13.91 14.01 2.83
N ASP A 19 -14.38 13.08 1.99
CA ASP A 19 -14.32 11.64 2.27
C ASP A 19 -12.86 11.15 2.39
N VAL A 20 -11.95 11.62 1.53
CA VAL A 20 -10.52 11.25 1.64
C VAL A 20 -9.92 11.81 2.93
N ARG A 21 -10.24 13.05 3.28
CA ARG A 21 -9.77 13.67 4.53
C ARG A 21 -10.26 12.92 5.76
N GLU A 22 -11.54 12.56 5.79
CA GLU A 22 -12.14 11.78 6.87
C GLU A 22 -11.44 10.42 7.05
N GLN A 23 -11.13 9.73 5.94
CA GLN A 23 -10.46 8.44 6.01
C GLN A 23 -9.00 8.53 6.49
N LEU A 24 -8.34 9.66 6.25
CA LEU A 24 -6.95 9.91 6.69
C LEU A 24 -6.88 10.48 8.11
N GLN A 25 -8.01 10.96 8.65
CA GLN A 25 -8.05 11.61 9.95
C GLN A 25 -7.55 10.70 11.08
N GLY A 26 -6.68 11.24 11.91
CA GLY A 26 -6.00 10.58 13.03
C GLY A 26 -4.90 9.60 12.61
N LYS A 27 -4.70 9.32 11.31
CA LYS A 27 -3.79 8.27 10.84
C LYS A 27 -2.41 8.78 10.45
N LEU A 28 -2.25 10.06 10.13
CA LEU A 28 -1.01 10.65 9.59
C LEU A 28 -0.28 11.56 10.57
N GLU A 29 -0.96 12.13 11.58
CA GLU A 29 -0.31 12.94 12.62
C GLU A 29 0.90 12.20 13.24
N GLY A 30 2.01 12.87 13.48
CA GLY A 30 3.24 12.26 13.98
C GLY A 30 4.13 11.64 12.91
N LEU A 31 3.62 11.42 11.68
CA LEU A 31 4.44 11.01 10.54
C LEU A 31 5.55 12.06 10.33
N TRP A 32 6.79 11.63 10.54
CA TRP A 32 8.00 12.48 10.51
C TRP A 32 7.91 13.74 11.39
N GLY A 33 7.23 13.63 12.54
CA GLY A 33 7.11 14.72 13.50
C GLY A 33 6.05 15.79 13.16
N ALA A 34 5.21 15.56 12.15
CA ALA A 34 4.11 16.46 11.84
C ALA A 34 3.08 16.52 12.98
N THR A 35 2.54 17.71 13.27
CA THR A 35 1.61 17.93 14.40
C THR A 35 0.14 17.74 14.04
N SER A 36 -0.18 17.44 12.79
CA SER A 36 -1.55 17.16 12.31
C SER A 36 -1.52 16.33 11.04
N ASP A 37 -2.65 15.70 10.69
CA ASP A 37 -2.76 14.93 9.44
C ASP A 37 -2.57 15.82 8.20
N ALA A 38 -3.06 17.06 8.26
CA ALA A 38 -2.90 18.05 7.20
C ALA A 38 -1.42 18.40 6.98
N ALA A 39 -0.71 18.74 8.05
CA ALA A 39 0.72 19.03 7.99
C ALA A 39 1.52 17.82 7.50
N ALA A 40 1.17 16.62 7.95
CA ALA A 40 1.80 15.38 7.50
C ALA A 40 1.62 15.19 5.99
N PHE A 41 0.37 15.25 5.49
CA PHE A 41 0.05 15.07 4.08
C PHE A 41 0.70 16.13 3.19
N ASP A 42 0.67 17.40 3.61
CA ASP A 42 1.25 18.51 2.87
C ASP A 42 2.77 18.48 2.87
N SER A 43 3.40 17.80 3.83
CA SER A 43 4.85 17.60 3.84
C SER A 43 5.31 16.52 2.87
N LEU A 44 4.43 15.58 2.49
CA LEU A 44 4.79 14.46 1.61
C LEU A 44 5.27 14.98 0.24
N ALA A 45 6.28 14.29 -0.30
CA ALA A 45 6.65 14.43 -1.71
C ALA A 45 5.52 13.90 -2.60
N ILE A 46 5.46 14.39 -3.85
CA ILE A 46 4.37 14.11 -4.80
C ILE A 46 4.16 12.60 -4.97
N ASP A 47 5.24 11.84 -5.14
CA ASP A 47 5.21 10.39 -5.29
C ASP A 47 4.55 9.70 -4.09
N LYS A 48 4.88 10.14 -2.87
CA LYS A 48 4.32 9.59 -1.63
C LYS A 48 2.85 9.99 -1.44
N GLN A 49 2.45 11.20 -1.82
CA GLN A 49 1.04 11.59 -1.84
C GLN A 49 0.24 10.66 -2.76
N ARG A 50 0.75 10.41 -3.97
CA ARG A 50 0.09 9.51 -4.94
C ARG A 50 0.05 8.07 -4.44
N ALA A 51 1.15 7.57 -3.90
CA ALA A 51 1.24 6.24 -3.32
C ALA A 51 0.23 6.03 -2.18
N LEU A 52 0.18 6.96 -1.22
CA LEU A 52 -0.77 6.93 -0.10
C LEU A 52 -2.22 6.89 -0.61
N LEU A 53 -2.57 7.73 -1.59
CA LEU A 53 -3.93 7.77 -2.13
C LEU A 53 -4.30 6.49 -2.91
N LEU A 54 -3.35 5.88 -3.63
CA LEU A 54 -3.58 4.59 -4.30
C LEU A 54 -3.80 3.47 -3.29
N LEU A 55 -2.97 3.42 -2.24
CA LEU A 55 -3.10 2.44 -1.15
C LEU A 55 -4.41 2.64 -0.39
N LEU A 56 -4.75 3.89 -0.04
CA LEU A 56 -6.02 4.22 0.60
C LEU A 56 -7.20 3.72 -0.24
N LYS A 57 -7.24 4.07 -1.54
CA LYS A 57 -8.30 3.64 -2.45
C LYS A 57 -8.41 2.12 -2.50
N ARG A 58 -7.30 1.40 -2.65
CA ARG A 58 -7.32 -0.06 -2.78
C ARG A 58 -7.70 -0.75 -1.46
N LEU A 59 -7.12 -0.31 -0.35
CA LEU A 59 -7.43 -0.86 0.97
C LEU A 59 -8.88 -0.61 1.35
N ARG A 60 -9.45 0.55 1.00
CA ARG A 60 -10.89 0.81 1.17
C ARG A 60 -11.76 -0.08 0.30
N ALA A 61 -11.42 -0.24 -0.98
CA ALA A 61 -12.15 -1.15 -1.87
C ALA A 61 -12.14 -2.60 -1.36
N LYS A 62 -11.09 -2.99 -0.64
CA LYS A 62 -11.00 -4.29 0.03
C LYS A 62 -11.62 -4.31 1.43
N GLY A 63 -12.08 -3.19 1.95
CA GLY A 63 -12.58 -3.10 3.33
C GLY A 63 -11.49 -3.35 4.38
N LEU A 64 -10.22 -3.05 4.07
CA LEU A 64 -9.06 -3.28 4.94
C LEU A 64 -8.49 -2.00 5.56
N TRP A 65 -8.87 -0.80 5.09
CA TRP A 65 -8.31 0.45 5.64
C TRP A 65 -8.55 0.62 7.15
N HIS A 66 -9.65 0.07 7.65
CA HIS A 66 -9.99 0.13 9.08
C HIS A 66 -8.95 -0.57 9.98
N VAL A 67 -8.17 -1.53 9.47
CA VAL A 67 -7.14 -2.23 10.26
C VAL A 67 -5.89 -1.39 10.47
N VAL A 68 -5.68 -0.36 9.65
CA VAL A 68 -4.57 0.58 9.77
C VAL A 68 -4.89 1.55 10.92
N GLN A 69 -4.15 1.47 12.02
CA GLN A 69 -4.32 2.39 13.15
C GLN A 69 -3.57 3.70 12.89
N LYS A 70 -2.28 3.59 12.52
CA LYS A 70 -1.39 4.72 12.31
C LYS A 70 -0.42 4.46 11.17
N VAL A 71 -0.22 5.42 10.28
CA VAL A 71 0.80 5.35 9.24
C VAL A 71 2.13 5.85 9.84
N ASN A 72 3.14 5.00 9.79
CA ASN A 72 4.48 5.29 10.33
C ASN A 72 5.46 5.68 9.22
N ASN A 73 5.22 5.23 7.99
CA ASN A 73 6.00 5.61 6.82
C ASN A 73 5.18 5.44 5.53
N VAL A 74 5.50 6.24 4.51
CA VAL A 74 4.94 6.12 3.16
C VAL A 74 6.10 5.96 2.17
N TYR A 75 6.02 4.92 1.34
CA TYR A 75 6.94 4.66 0.25
C TYR A 75 6.29 5.08 -1.08
N GLY A 76 7.06 5.68 -1.99
CA GLY A 76 6.56 6.28 -3.23
C GLY A 76 7.29 5.73 -4.46
N GLU A 77 8.17 6.54 -5.05
CA GLU A 77 9.06 6.06 -6.10
C GLU A 77 10.03 5.01 -5.57
N GLY A 78 10.23 3.94 -6.35
CA GLY A 78 11.05 2.81 -5.93
C GLY A 78 10.34 1.79 -5.03
N GLY A 79 9.02 1.89 -4.87
CA GLY A 79 8.17 0.92 -4.17
C GLY A 79 6.96 1.60 -3.52
N VAL A 80 5.75 1.25 -3.95
CA VAL A 80 4.52 1.89 -3.48
C VAL A 80 3.99 1.13 -2.25
N GLY A 81 4.12 1.71 -1.07
CA GLY A 81 3.77 1.02 0.18
C GLY A 81 3.57 1.91 1.39
N LEU A 82 3.19 1.29 2.51
CA LEU A 82 3.08 1.87 3.84
C LEU A 82 3.77 0.97 4.86
N GLN A 83 4.43 1.59 5.83
CA GLN A 83 4.64 0.98 7.15
C GLN A 83 3.57 1.53 8.08
N PHE A 84 2.94 0.68 8.89
CA PHE A 84 1.85 1.11 9.76
C PHE A 84 1.79 0.32 11.07
N ALA A 85 1.27 0.99 12.11
CA ALA A 85 0.72 0.32 13.27
C ALA A 85 -0.69 -0.17 12.92
N ALA A 86 -0.99 -1.41 13.26
CA ALA A 86 -2.25 -2.05 12.96
C ALA A 86 -3.05 -2.33 14.23
N TRP A 87 -4.37 -2.36 14.12
CA TRP A 87 -5.21 -2.92 15.18
C TRP A 87 -4.94 -4.42 15.35
N PRO A 88 -5.11 -5.00 16.57
CA PRO A 88 -4.82 -6.41 16.84
C PRO A 88 -5.58 -7.41 15.94
N VAL A 89 -6.65 -6.96 15.29
CA VAL A 89 -7.50 -7.79 14.41
C VAL A 89 -6.94 -7.98 13.00
N VAL A 90 -5.86 -7.32 12.60
CA VAL A 90 -5.38 -7.35 11.21
C VAL A 90 -5.07 -8.77 10.72
N GLU A 91 -4.38 -9.59 11.52
CA GLU A 91 -3.97 -10.93 11.12
C GLU A 91 -5.18 -11.88 10.99
N SER A 92 -6.11 -11.83 11.95
CA SER A 92 -7.32 -12.63 11.92
C SER A 92 -8.25 -12.20 10.78
N THR A 93 -8.32 -10.90 10.49
CA THR A 93 -9.04 -10.34 9.35
C THR A 93 -8.48 -10.88 8.04
N LEU A 94 -7.16 -10.79 7.81
CA LEU A 94 -6.52 -11.30 6.59
C LEU A 94 -6.61 -12.83 6.48
N SER A 95 -6.50 -13.56 7.58
CA SER A 95 -6.52 -15.04 7.56
C SER A 95 -7.89 -15.64 7.21
N ARG A 96 -8.99 -14.96 7.54
CA ARG A 96 -10.35 -15.43 7.24
C ARG A 96 -10.81 -15.11 5.83
N ARG A 97 -10.04 -14.34 5.08
CA ARG A 97 -10.38 -13.86 3.75
C ARG A 97 -9.96 -14.83 2.68
N SER A 98 -10.91 -15.23 1.83
CA SER A 98 -10.68 -16.14 0.71
C SER A 98 -9.85 -15.49 -0.41
N ASP A 99 -9.80 -14.16 -0.49
CA ASP A 99 -9.01 -13.41 -1.48
C ASP A 99 -7.55 -13.17 -1.06
N PHE A 100 -7.12 -13.64 0.13
CA PHE A 100 -5.74 -13.57 0.60
C PHE A 100 -5.13 -14.96 0.88
N THR A 101 -3.80 -15.05 0.89
CA THR A 101 -3.06 -16.29 1.20
C THR A 101 -1.73 -16.01 1.86
N ARG A 102 -1.33 -16.88 2.79
CA ARG A 102 0.03 -16.85 3.36
C ARG A 102 1.08 -17.49 2.46
N ARG A 103 0.65 -18.27 1.45
CA ARG A 103 1.57 -19.01 0.57
C ARG A 103 2.47 -18.02 -0.16
N PHE A 104 3.78 -18.28 -0.12
CA PHE A 104 4.82 -17.44 -0.75
C PHE A 104 4.89 -15.99 -0.25
N ALA A 105 4.14 -15.62 0.80
CA ALA A 105 4.02 -14.25 1.26
C ALA A 105 5.12 -13.81 2.24
N ASN A 106 6.18 -14.60 2.42
CA ASN A 106 7.23 -14.29 3.38
C ASN A 106 8.54 -13.87 2.69
N HIS A 107 9.16 -12.79 3.19
CA HIS A 107 10.49 -12.34 2.78
C HIS A 107 11.54 -12.82 3.80
N LYS A 108 12.82 -12.76 3.41
CA LYS A 108 13.95 -13.16 4.27
C LYS A 108 13.97 -12.40 5.61
N ASP A 109 13.55 -11.13 5.58
CA ASP A 109 13.62 -10.22 6.72
C ASP A 109 12.26 -10.03 7.41
N THR A 110 11.26 -10.86 7.12
CA THR A 110 9.92 -10.77 7.72
C THR A 110 9.52 -12.06 8.43
N THR A 111 8.63 -11.94 9.41
CA THR A 111 8.10 -13.12 10.12
C THR A 111 7.03 -13.82 9.28
N GLY A 112 6.19 -13.05 8.58
CA GLY A 112 5.15 -13.60 7.73
C GLY A 112 4.43 -12.53 6.93
N GLY A 113 3.42 -12.95 6.19
CA GLY A 113 2.66 -12.05 5.32
C GLY A 113 1.44 -12.69 4.68
N PHE A 114 0.75 -11.88 3.86
CA PHE A 114 -0.41 -12.26 3.07
C PHE A 114 -0.37 -11.63 1.69
N TYR A 115 -0.56 -12.44 0.65
CA TYR A 115 -0.74 -12.02 -0.72
C TYR A 115 -2.20 -11.99 -1.12
N GLU A 116 -2.59 -10.94 -1.83
CA GLU A 116 -3.81 -10.88 -2.60
C GLU A 116 -3.77 -11.86 -3.79
N LYS A 117 -4.87 -12.60 -4.00
CA LYS A 117 -4.95 -13.67 -5.03
C LYS A 117 -5.84 -13.35 -6.22
N ASP A 118 -6.76 -12.41 -6.09
CA ASP A 118 -7.82 -12.18 -7.08
C ASP A 118 -7.37 -11.33 -8.28
N ARG A 119 -6.07 -11.02 -8.38
CA ARG A 119 -5.48 -10.31 -9.51
C ARG A 119 -4.06 -10.72 -9.81
N SER A 120 -3.67 -10.49 -11.07
CA SER A 120 -2.33 -10.77 -11.58
C SER A 120 -1.34 -9.61 -11.42
N GLN A 121 -1.82 -8.38 -11.23
CA GLN A 121 -0.98 -7.17 -11.19
C GLN A 121 -1.44 -6.17 -10.14
N ALA A 122 -0.52 -5.31 -9.69
CA ALA A 122 -0.76 -4.34 -8.62
C ALA A 122 -1.47 -4.99 -7.43
N VAL A 123 -0.88 -6.09 -6.96
CA VAL A 123 -1.41 -6.91 -5.89
C VAL A 123 -0.96 -6.40 -4.54
N LEU A 124 -1.86 -6.43 -3.57
CA LEU A 124 -1.50 -6.11 -2.19
C LEU A 124 -0.69 -7.24 -1.58
N HIS A 125 0.47 -6.87 -1.05
CA HIS A 125 1.29 -7.74 -0.22
C HIS A 125 1.42 -7.15 1.18
N PHE A 126 0.84 -7.84 2.15
CA PHE A 126 1.01 -7.53 3.57
C PHE A 126 2.18 -8.31 4.12
N LEU A 127 3.01 -7.65 4.90
CA LEU A 127 4.13 -8.25 5.61
C LEU A 127 4.09 -7.81 7.07
N TYR A 128 4.60 -8.65 7.95
CA TYR A 128 4.81 -8.27 9.35
C TYR A 128 6.12 -8.81 9.91
N GLN A 129 6.65 -8.06 10.87
CA GLN A 129 7.80 -8.43 11.68
C GLN A 129 7.35 -8.50 13.14
N ASP A 130 7.57 -9.66 13.77
CA ASP A 130 7.28 -9.85 15.19
C ASP A 130 8.10 -8.89 16.05
N GLY A 131 7.45 -8.40 17.11
CA GLY A 131 7.95 -7.36 18.00
C GLY A 131 6.83 -6.90 18.93
N THR A 132 7.17 -6.00 19.87
CA THR A 132 6.20 -5.44 20.81
C THR A 132 6.24 -3.91 20.71
N PRO A 133 5.34 -3.26 19.95
CA PRO A 133 4.29 -3.86 19.09
C PRO A 133 4.83 -4.44 17.77
N ARG A 134 4.05 -5.33 17.16
CA ARG A 134 4.34 -5.87 15.83
C ARG A 134 4.29 -4.77 14.78
N VAL A 135 5.26 -4.78 13.86
CA VAL A 135 5.32 -3.82 12.75
C VAL A 135 4.68 -4.43 11.51
N TRP A 136 3.81 -3.67 10.84
CA TRP A 136 3.16 -4.08 9.61
C TRP A 136 3.59 -3.24 8.43
N TYR A 137 3.63 -3.88 7.27
CA TYR A 137 3.88 -3.27 6.00
C TYR A 137 2.79 -3.72 5.02
N VAL A 138 2.43 -2.84 4.10
CA VAL A 138 1.62 -3.18 2.93
C VAL A 138 2.19 -2.47 1.73
N HIS A 139 2.38 -3.18 0.62
CA HIS A 139 2.85 -2.60 -0.62
C HIS A 139 2.19 -3.25 -1.81
N PHE A 140 2.40 -2.65 -2.98
CA PHE A 140 1.99 -3.22 -4.25
C PHE A 140 3.13 -3.98 -4.91
N ASP A 141 2.87 -5.24 -5.24
CA ASP A 141 3.69 -5.96 -6.21
C ASP A 141 3.10 -5.82 -7.59
N LEU A 142 3.95 -5.50 -8.57
CA LEU A 142 3.49 -5.31 -9.94
C LEU A 142 2.93 -6.61 -10.54
N TYR A 143 3.43 -7.77 -10.12
CA TYR A 143 2.99 -9.08 -10.57
C TYR A 143 2.74 -9.99 -9.38
N SER A 144 1.67 -10.78 -9.40
CA SER A 144 1.40 -11.72 -8.32
C SER A 144 2.24 -12.99 -8.47
N PRO A 145 3.03 -13.41 -7.47
CA PRO A 145 3.71 -14.71 -7.52
C PRO A 145 2.75 -15.89 -7.35
N VAL A 146 1.50 -15.63 -6.92
CA VAL A 146 0.52 -16.67 -6.56
C VAL A 146 -0.65 -16.78 -7.53
N TYR A 147 -0.76 -15.87 -8.50
CA TYR A 147 -1.85 -15.87 -9.48
C TYR A 147 -1.67 -16.93 -10.56
N SER A 148 -0.46 -17.07 -11.12
CA SER A 148 -0.16 -18.08 -12.14
C SER A 148 1.34 -18.33 -12.29
N PRO A 149 1.77 -19.47 -12.87
CA PRO A 149 3.19 -19.73 -13.14
C PRO A 149 3.85 -18.64 -14.00
N GLY A 150 3.15 -18.10 -14.99
CA GLY A 150 3.65 -17.00 -15.82
C GLY A 150 3.80 -15.68 -15.05
N SER A 151 2.93 -15.43 -14.07
CA SER A 151 3.02 -14.25 -13.21
C SER A 151 4.15 -14.39 -12.18
N ALA A 152 4.37 -15.59 -11.63
CA ALA A 152 5.52 -15.90 -10.78
C ALA A 152 6.86 -15.72 -11.51
N LEU A 153 6.95 -16.14 -12.78
CA LEU A 153 8.14 -15.91 -13.59
C LEU A 153 8.39 -14.42 -13.85
N LYS A 154 7.33 -13.63 -14.08
CA LYS A 154 7.44 -12.16 -14.22
C LYS A 154 7.85 -11.49 -12.92
N HIS A 155 7.31 -11.93 -11.77
CA HIS A 155 7.70 -11.45 -10.45
C HIS A 155 9.20 -11.67 -10.23
N LEU A 156 9.67 -12.91 -10.38
CA LEU A 156 11.09 -13.25 -10.28
C LEU A 156 11.95 -12.45 -11.27
N ARG A 157 11.54 -12.34 -12.53
CA ARG A 157 12.30 -11.58 -13.54
C ARG A 157 12.38 -10.09 -13.20
N HIS A 158 11.31 -9.50 -12.69
CA HIS A 158 11.29 -8.09 -12.33
C HIS A 158 12.11 -7.79 -11.07
N GLU A 159 12.00 -8.64 -10.04
CA GLU A 159 12.74 -8.46 -8.78
C GLU A 159 14.22 -8.82 -8.93
N PHE A 160 14.56 -9.96 -9.55
CA PHE A 160 15.95 -10.45 -9.59
C PHE A 160 16.77 -9.94 -10.78
N ILE A 161 16.16 -9.71 -11.95
CA ILE A 161 16.90 -9.34 -13.17
C ILE A 161 16.74 -7.85 -13.50
N GLY A 162 15.57 -7.26 -13.22
CA GLY A 162 15.26 -5.89 -13.61
C GLY A 162 15.71 -4.80 -12.62
N LYS A 163 15.83 -5.11 -11.31
CA LYS A 163 15.93 -4.09 -10.23
C LYS A 163 14.90 -2.94 -10.37
N LEU A 164 13.79 -3.21 -11.05
CA LEU A 164 12.77 -2.23 -11.39
C LEU A 164 11.66 -2.34 -10.36
N THR A 165 11.77 -1.53 -9.31
CA THR A 165 10.69 -1.36 -8.35
C THR A 165 9.61 -0.47 -8.96
N PRO A 166 8.35 -0.94 -9.04
CA PRO A 166 7.29 -0.23 -9.75
C PRO A 166 6.97 1.10 -9.06
N ASP A 167 6.91 2.17 -9.83
CA ASP A 167 6.45 3.47 -9.33
C ASP A 167 4.91 3.55 -9.26
N TRP A 168 4.42 4.62 -8.64
CA TRP A 168 2.97 4.84 -8.48
C TRP A 168 2.23 5.00 -9.82
N ARG A 169 2.89 5.41 -10.91
CA ARG A 169 2.26 5.58 -12.22
C ARG A 169 1.99 4.22 -12.85
N MET A 170 2.96 3.30 -12.76
CA MET A 170 2.80 1.92 -13.20
C MET A 170 1.68 1.22 -12.43
N ILE A 171 1.67 1.34 -11.10
CA ILE A 171 0.62 0.80 -10.26
C ILE A 171 -0.74 1.41 -10.62
N ALA A 172 -0.84 2.73 -10.73
CA ALA A 172 -2.08 3.42 -11.09
C ALA A 172 -2.64 2.93 -12.43
N LYS A 173 -1.78 2.64 -13.42
CA LYS A 173 -2.21 2.09 -14.71
C LYS A 173 -2.83 0.70 -14.56
N CYS A 174 -2.19 -0.20 -13.80
CA CYS A 174 -2.72 -1.54 -13.52
C CYS A 174 -3.97 -1.56 -12.61
N LEU A 175 -4.30 -0.44 -11.96
CA LEU A 175 -5.49 -0.30 -11.10
C LEU A 175 -6.71 0.28 -11.84
N LYS A 176 -6.57 0.72 -13.10
CA LYS A 176 -7.66 1.30 -13.90
C LYS A 176 -8.51 0.28 -14.65
N ASP A 177 -8.04 -0.96 -14.73
CA ASP A 177 -8.74 -2.12 -15.29
C ASP A 177 -9.53 -2.86 -14.20
#